data_AF-A0A950TK39-F1
#
_entry.id   AF-A0A950TK39-F1
#
_cell.length_a   1.000
_cell.length_b   1.000
_cell.length_c   1.000
_cell.angle_alpha   90.00
_cell.angle_beta   90.00
_cell.angle_gamma   90.00
#
_symmetry.space_group_name_H-M   'P 1'
#
loop_
_entity.id
_entity.type
_entity.pdbx_description
1 polymer ?
#
loop_
_entity_poly.entity_id
_entity_poly.type
_entity_poly.pdbx_seq_one_letter_code
_entity_poly.pdbx_strand_id
1 'polypeptide(L)'
;RLKRVFRASSGAALDRIENPELVLQQTIRDMRDRVPELNNAVAQVMATERLLQKQKENLATQQVDLDSKIKAAVKMGRDDIATAYIGQLQQVSSDLDRTTVQVDHAGVASQQALKARDNYVLNMKKRTGEAMQLISAAKQAKLQEQLAQTMEAFNIGDDASTFNEMREKIDRRVAAAEAKLQLGASSVDSQMQDIEREAMDIQLQDKLLEYKQQMGMLGTGSTPESKQIEANSSVIDVEKAKSNG
;
A
#
# COMPACT_ATOMS: atom_id res chain seq x y z
N ARG A 1 -23.00 -31.18 -26.51
CA ARG A 1 -23.99 -30.08 -26.66
C ARG A 1 -23.54 -28.90 -25.78
N LEU A 2 -22.56 -28.12 -26.24
CA LEU A 2 -22.07 -26.91 -25.58
C LEU A 2 -22.66 -25.68 -26.27
N LYS A 3 -23.87 -25.27 -25.87
CA LYS A 3 -24.47 -23.97 -26.25
C LYS A 3 -25.45 -23.52 -25.18
N ARG A 4 -24.91 -22.95 -24.10
CA ARG A 4 -25.55 -21.95 -23.22
C ARG A 4 -24.66 -21.76 -22.01
N VAL A 5 -23.82 -20.74 -22.03
CA VAL A 5 -23.75 -19.62 -21.07
C VAL A 5 -22.75 -18.63 -21.68
N PHE A 6 -23.23 -17.79 -22.59
CA PHE A 6 -22.51 -16.59 -23.04
C PHE A 6 -23.58 -15.58 -23.46
N ARG A 7 -24.25 -15.03 -22.45
CA ARG A 7 -25.06 -13.82 -22.59
C ARG A 7 -25.17 -13.22 -21.19
N ALA A 8 -24.84 -11.94 -21.09
CA ALA A 8 -24.56 -11.16 -19.88
C ALA A 8 -23.13 -11.26 -19.32
N SER A 9 -22.14 -10.78 -20.09
CA SER A 9 -20.89 -10.25 -19.50
C SER A 9 -20.40 -8.96 -20.19
N SER A 10 -21.28 -8.26 -20.91
CA SER A 10 -20.99 -6.99 -21.59
C SER A 10 -21.33 -5.78 -20.71
N GLY A 11 -21.11 -5.91 -19.41
CA GLY A 11 -21.36 -4.85 -18.42
C GLY A 11 -20.63 -5.01 -17.08
N ALA A 12 -19.88 -6.10 -16.85
CA ALA A 12 -19.13 -6.33 -15.61
C ALA A 12 -17.64 -6.67 -15.84
N ALA A 13 -17.24 -6.84 -17.12
CA ALA A 13 -15.84 -7.04 -17.50
C ALA A 13 -15.14 -5.75 -17.93
N LEU A 14 -15.88 -4.64 -18.04
CA LEU A 14 -15.34 -3.32 -18.35
C LEU A 14 -14.82 -2.61 -17.07
N ASP A 15 -15.44 -2.89 -15.92
CA ASP A 15 -15.12 -2.27 -14.62
C ASP A 15 -13.76 -2.72 -14.05
N ARG A 16 -13.14 -3.79 -14.57
CA ARG A 16 -11.77 -4.19 -14.15
C ARG A 16 -10.66 -3.26 -14.66
N ILE A 17 -11.01 -2.27 -15.49
CA ILE A 17 -10.12 -1.23 -16.00
C ILE A 17 -10.46 0.14 -15.36
N GLU A 18 -11.45 0.19 -14.46
CA GLU A 18 -12.14 1.45 -14.10
C GLU A 18 -11.26 2.47 -13.37
N ASN A 19 -10.19 2.04 -12.66
CA ASN A 19 -9.19 2.95 -12.10
C ASN A 19 -7.81 2.28 -11.95
N PRO A 20 -6.84 2.51 -12.85
CA PRO A 20 -5.49 1.94 -12.75
C PRO A 20 -4.75 2.36 -11.47
N GLU A 21 -5.08 3.53 -10.92
CA GLU A 21 -4.54 4.01 -9.65
C GLU A 21 -4.88 3.09 -8.47
N LEU A 22 -6.14 2.62 -8.39
CA LEU A 22 -6.59 1.74 -7.31
C LEU A 22 -5.89 0.38 -7.36
N VAL A 23 -5.66 -0.15 -8.55
CA VAL A 23 -4.93 -1.41 -8.75
C VAL A 23 -3.48 -1.29 -8.26
N LEU A 24 -2.82 -0.17 -8.57
CA LEU A 24 -1.45 0.11 -8.12
C LEU A 24 -1.39 0.28 -6.59
N GLN A 25 -2.33 1.02 -6.00
CA GLN A 25 -2.43 1.18 -4.54
C GLN A 25 -2.65 -0.16 -3.84
N GLN A 26 -3.57 -0.99 -4.34
CA GLN A 26 -3.81 -2.31 -3.78
C GLN A 26 -2.57 -3.20 -3.90
N THR A 27 -1.88 -3.14 -5.03
CA THR A 27 -0.63 -3.89 -5.22
C THR A 27 0.43 -3.49 -4.20
N ILE A 28 0.60 -2.18 -3.92
CA ILE A 28 1.53 -1.70 -2.89
C ILE A 28 1.14 -2.24 -1.51
N ARG A 29 -0.15 -2.18 -1.16
CA ARG A 29 -0.70 -2.68 0.10
C ARG A 29 -0.42 -4.18 0.26
N ASP A 30 -0.78 -4.99 -0.73
CA ASP A 30 -0.55 -6.43 -0.75
C ASP A 30 0.94 -6.76 -0.58
N MET A 31 1.83 -6.00 -1.23
CA MET A 31 3.25 -6.22 -1.10
C MET A 31 3.77 -5.90 0.31
N ARG A 32 3.24 -4.83 0.94
CA ARG A 32 3.58 -4.42 2.31
C ARG A 32 3.09 -5.44 3.34
N ASP A 33 1.89 -5.98 3.14
CA ASP A 33 1.26 -6.94 4.04
C ASP A 33 2.00 -8.30 4.05
N ARG A 34 2.71 -8.63 2.97
CA ARG A 34 3.60 -9.81 2.91
C ARG A 34 4.91 -9.65 3.69
N VAL A 35 5.36 -8.43 4.01
CA VAL A 35 6.64 -8.22 4.70
C VAL A 35 6.64 -8.84 6.12
N PRO A 36 5.60 -8.66 6.95
CA PRO A 36 5.46 -9.36 8.22
C PRO A 36 5.51 -10.89 8.08
N GLU A 37 4.83 -11.45 7.09
CA GLU A 37 4.82 -12.91 6.85
C GLU A 37 6.22 -13.43 6.53
N LEU A 38 6.95 -12.74 5.65
CA LEU A 38 8.34 -13.06 5.33
C LEU A 38 9.26 -12.94 6.54
N ASN A 39 9.09 -11.89 7.35
CA ASN A 39 9.86 -11.71 8.59
C ASN A 39 9.64 -12.87 9.57
N ASN A 40 8.40 -13.32 9.73
CA ASN A 40 8.07 -14.47 10.58
C ASN A 40 8.69 -15.76 10.05
N ALA A 41 8.62 -16.00 8.74
CA ALA A 41 9.24 -17.17 8.11
C ALA A 41 10.76 -17.18 8.31
N VAL A 42 11.43 -16.04 8.08
CA VAL A 42 12.87 -15.89 8.34
C VAL A 42 13.20 -16.15 9.82
N ALA A 43 12.42 -15.57 10.74
CA ALA A 43 12.63 -15.76 12.17
C ALA A 43 12.50 -17.24 12.58
N GLN A 44 11.55 -17.98 12.01
CA GLN A 44 11.37 -19.41 12.28
C GLN A 44 12.56 -20.25 11.80
N VAL A 45 13.12 -19.93 10.62
CA VAL A 45 14.31 -20.60 10.09
C VAL A 45 15.53 -20.30 10.98
N MET A 46 15.73 -19.04 11.35
CA MET A 46 16.81 -18.63 12.26
C MET A 46 16.68 -19.26 13.65
N ALA A 47 15.45 -19.38 14.18
CA ALA A 47 15.20 -20.05 15.45
C ALA A 47 15.58 -21.53 15.40
N THR A 48 15.28 -22.20 14.28
CA THR A 48 15.67 -23.60 14.05
C THR A 48 17.19 -23.75 14.00
N GLU A 49 17.88 -22.86 13.27
CA GLU A 49 19.35 -22.81 13.25
C GLU A 49 19.92 -22.64 14.66
N ARG A 50 19.41 -21.67 15.43
CA ARG A 50 19.85 -21.39 16.80
C ARG A 50 19.65 -22.59 17.73
N LEU A 51 18.53 -23.30 17.58
CA LEU A 51 18.24 -24.49 18.37
C LEU A 51 19.25 -25.61 18.07
N LEU A 52 19.56 -25.85 16.81
CA LEU A 52 20.56 -26.83 16.39
C LEU A 52 21.97 -26.46 16.87
N GLN A 53 22.33 -25.17 16.81
CA GLN A 53 23.60 -24.68 17.36
C GLN A 53 23.70 -24.98 18.87
N LYS A 54 22.64 -24.69 19.63
CA LYS A 54 22.60 -24.99 21.06
C LYS A 54 22.67 -26.49 21.33
N GLN A 55 22.01 -27.32 20.52
CA GLN A 55 22.12 -28.77 20.64
C GLN A 55 23.55 -29.25 20.39
N LYS A 56 24.22 -28.73 19.36
CA LYS A 56 25.63 -29.01 19.07
C LYS A 56 26.54 -28.61 20.24
N GLU A 57 26.35 -27.41 20.81
CA GLU A 57 27.10 -26.95 21.98
C GLU A 57 26.92 -27.90 23.17
N ASN A 58 25.68 -28.30 23.48
CA ASN A 58 25.39 -29.23 24.57
C ASN A 58 26.07 -30.61 24.36
N LEU A 59 26.03 -31.15 23.14
CA LEU A 59 26.69 -32.42 22.80
C LEU A 59 28.21 -32.31 22.94
N ALA A 60 28.80 -31.18 22.52
CA ALA A 60 30.24 -30.93 22.69
C ALA A 60 30.63 -30.86 24.18
N THR A 61 29.82 -30.21 25.02
CA THR A 61 30.04 -30.20 26.48
C THR A 61 29.93 -31.61 27.06
N GLN A 62 28.91 -32.39 26.67
CA GLN A 62 28.76 -33.77 27.12
C GLN A 62 29.94 -34.65 26.73
N GLN A 63 30.51 -34.44 25.53
CA GLN A 63 31.69 -35.15 25.07
C GLN A 63 32.89 -34.91 25.99
N VAL A 64 33.14 -33.65 26.37
CA VAL A 64 34.22 -33.26 27.29
C VAL A 64 34.00 -33.83 28.70
N ASP A 65 32.75 -33.81 29.18
CA ASP A 65 32.40 -34.37 30.49
C ASP A 65 32.60 -35.88 30.53
N LEU A 66 32.20 -36.59 29.47
CA LEU A 66 32.39 -38.04 29.35
C LEU A 66 33.87 -38.41 29.28
N ASP A 67 34.67 -37.67 28.51
CA ASP A 67 36.13 -37.87 28.46
C ASP A 67 36.78 -37.72 29.85
N SER A 68 36.35 -36.70 30.62
CA SER A 68 36.81 -36.49 31.99
C SER A 68 36.41 -37.65 32.92
N LYS A 69 35.17 -38.16 32.79
CA LYS A 69 34.68 -39.31 33.56
C LYS A 69 35.41 -40.61 33.21
N ILE A 70 35.71 -40.85 31.93
CA ILE A 70 36.50 -41.99 31.47
C ILE A 70 37.89 -41.96 32.12
N LYS A 71 38.59 -40.82 32.04
CA LYS A 71 39.91 -40.64 32.66
C LYS A 71 39.89 -40.90 34.17
N ALA A 72 38.84 -40.45 34.87
CA ALA A 72 38.66 -40.71 36.30
C ALA A 72 38.43 -42.20 36.60
N ALA A 73 37.56 -42.87 35.85
CA ALA A 73 37.27 -44.29 36.02
C ALA A 73 38.51 -45.17 35.79
N VAL A 74 39.30 -44.87 34.75
CA VAL A 74 40.57 -45.56 34.46
C VAL A 74 41.58 -45.37 35.60
N LYS A 75 41.73 -44.14 36.13
CA LYS A 75 42.61 -43.88 37.29
C LYS A 75 42.19 -44.65 38.54
N MET A 76 40.90 -44.94 38.69
CA MET A 76 40.35 -45.72 39.80
C MET A 76 40.39 -47.24 39.56
N GLY A 77 40.91 -47.70 38.41
CA GLY A 77 40.94 -49.12 38.05
C GLY A 77 39.55 -49.72 37.77
N ARG A 78 38.56 -48.87 37.44
CA ARG A 78 37.18 -49.28 37.17
C ARG A 78 36.92 -49.37 35.67
N ASP A 79 37.51 -50.39 35.05
CA ASP A 79 37.46 -50.60 33.60
C ASP A 79 36.04 -50.92 33.10
N ASP A 80 35.20 -51.51 33.96
CA ASP A 80 33.77 -51.73 33.74
C ASP A 80 33.03 -50.42 33.47
N ILE A 81 33.25 -49.42 34.34
CA ILE A 81 32.65 -48.10 34.22
C ILE A 81 33.26 -47.31 33.07
N ALA A 82 34.58 -47.37 32.89
CA ALA A 82 35.26 -46.69 31.79
C ALA A 82 34.71 -47.15 30.44
N THR A 83 34.53 -48.46 30.26
CA THR A 83 33.97 -49.05 29.04
C THR A 83 32.54 -48.56 28.78
N ALA A 84 31.70 -48.48 29.82
CA ALA A 84 30.34 -47.97 29.68
C ALA A 84 30.32 -46.49 29.24
N TYR A 85 31.19 -45.64 29.81
CA TYR A 85 31.30 -44.25 29.38
C TYR A 85 31.89 -44.08 27.97
N ILE A 86 32.81 -44.96 27.55
CA ILE A 86 33.32 -44.97 26.17
C ILE A 86 32.18 -45.24 25.17
N GLY A 87 31.29 -46.18 25.47
CA GLY A 87 30.10 -46.44 24.64
C GLY A 87 29.20 -45.21 24.52
N GLN A 88 28.96 -44.50 25.63
CA GLN A 88 28.21 -43.23 25.62
C GLN A 88 28.93 -42.14 24.82
N LEU A 89 30.26 -42.04 24.96
CA LEU A 89 31.08 -41.07 24.24
C LEU A 89 31.00 -41.29 22.72
N GLN A 90 31.04 -42.54 22.26
CA GLN A 90 30.89 -42.88 20.85
C GLN A 90 29.53 -42.44 20.30
N GLN A 91 28.46 -42.67 21.07
CA GLN A 91 27.12 -42.23 20.69
C GLN A 91 27.03 -40.69 20.60
N VAL A 92 27.49 -39.98 21.64
CA VAL A 92 27.52 -38.51 21.66
C VAL A 92 28.36 -37.95 20.52
N SER A 93 29.49 -38.57 20.18
CA SER A 93 30.33 -38.16 19.05
C SER A 93 29.58 -38.31 17.71
N SER A 94 28.89 -39.44 17.50
CA SER A 94 28.10 -39.63 16.28
C SER A 94 26.94 -38.64 16.16
N ASP A 95 26.26 -38.36 17.28
CA ASP A 95 25.19 -37.37 17.33
C ASP A 95 25.72 -35.95 17.09
N LEU A 96 26.92 -35.63 17.59
CA LEU A 96 27.59 -34.35 17.37
C LEU A 96 27.96 -34.14 15.90
N ASP A 97 28.49 -35.17 15.24
CA ASP A 97 28.82 -35.12 13.81
C ASP A 97 27.56 -34.89 12.96
N ARG A 98 26.49 -35.64 13.25
CA ARG A 98 25.20 -35.48 12.57
C ARG A 98 24.61 -34.08 12.81
N THR A 99 24.61 -33.61 14.06
CA THR A 99 24.08 -32.29 14.41
C THR A 99 24.93 -31.18 13.78
N THR A 100 26.23 -31.37 13.63
CA THR A 100 27.12 -30.41 12.95
C THR A 100 26.70 -30.21 11.50
N VAL A 101 26.48 -31.29 10.75
CA VAL A 101 25.99 -31.20 9.36
C VAL A 101 24.61 -30.52 9.29
N GLN A 102 23.73 -30.79 10.25
CA GLN A 102 22.42 -30.13 10.34
C GLN A 102 22.53 -28.62 10.60
N VAL A 103 23.45 -28.20 11.47
CA VAL A 103 23.73 -26.77 11.73
C VAL A 103 24.22 -26.09 10.44
N ASP A 104 25.12 -26.72 9.69
CA ASP A 104 25.64 -26.14 8.45
C ASP A 104 24.53 -25.94 7.41
N HIS A 105 23.67 -26.95 7.22
CA HIS A 105 22.50 -26.83 6.34
C HIS A 105 21.51 -25.76 6.81
N ALA A 106 21.23 -25.70 8.12
CA ALA A 106 20.35 -24.69 8.69
C ALA A 106 20.92 -23.27 8.52
N GLY A 107 22.24 -23.10 8.66
CA GLY A 107 22.93 -21.84 8.44
C GLY A 107 22.81 -21.37 6.99
N VAL A 108 22.98 -22.26 6.02
CA VAL A 108 22.76 -21.93 4.59
C VAL A 108 21.30 -21.53 4.34
N ALA A 109 20.34 -22.28 4.89
CA ALA A 109 18.92 -21.99 4.74
C ALA A 109 18.54 -20.63 5.35
N SER A 110 19.07 -20.31 6.52
CA SER A 110 18.90 -19.04 7.24
C SER A 110 19.43 -17.85 6.43
N GLN A 111 20.66 -17.97 5.90
CA GLN A 111 21.23 -16.94 5.02
C GLN A 111 20.41 -16.76 3.73
N GLN A 112 19.93 -17.85 3.14
CA GLN A 112 19.10 -17.79 1.94
C GLN A 112 17.74 -17.13 2.22
N ALA A 113 17.12 -17.43 3.36
CA ALA A 113 15.87 -16.82 3.79
C ALA A 113 16.03 -15.31 3.99
N LEU A 114 17.11 -14.87 4.66
CA LEU A 114 17.46 -13.45 4.82
C LEU A 114 17.62 -12.76 3.47
N LYS A 115 18.43 -13.33 2.57
CA LYS A 115 18.62 -12.78 1.22
C LYS A 115 17.31 -12.69 0.44
N ALA A 116 16.46 -13.71 0.51
CA ALA A 116 15.17 -13.71 -0.17
C ALA A 116 14.26 -12.58 0.34
N ARG A 117 14.20 -12.40 1.67
CA ARG A 117 13.44 -11.33 2.30
C ARG A 117 13.99 -9.95 1.96
N ASP A 118 15.31 -9.76 1.98
CA ASP A 118 15.93 -8.47 1.66
C ASP A 118 15.73 -8.10 0.18
N ASN A 119 15.88 -9.07 -0.72
CA ASN A 119 15.58 -8.89 -2.14
C ASN A 119 14.09 -8.56 -2.36
N TYR A 120 13.19 -9.21 -1.63
CA TYR A 120 11.77 -8.90 -1.70
C TYR A 120 11.49 -7.46 -1.26
N VAL A 121 12.04 -7.03 -0.13
CA VAL A 121 11.87 -5.66 0.39
C VAL A 121 12.45 -4.62 -0.57
N LEU A 122 13.62 -4.89 -1.17
CA LEU A 122 14.23 -4.01 -2.16
C LEU A 122 13.35 -3.88 -3.41
N ASN A 123 12.89 -5.00 -3.96
CA ASN A 123 11.99 -5.01 -5.11
C ASN A 123 10.64 -4.34 -4.79
N MET A 124 10.12 -4.53 -3.58
CA MET A 124 8.94 -3.81 -3.10
C MET A 124 9.15 -2.31 -3.16
N LYS A 125 10.21 -1.78 -2.54
CA LYS A 125 10.50 -0.34 -2.56
C LYS A 125 10.59 0.22 -3.98
N LYS A 126 11.26 -0.50 -4.88
CA LYS A 126 11.37 -0.11 -6.30
C LYS A 126 9.99 -0.05 -6.97
N ARG A 127 9.20 -1.12 -6.87
CA ARG A 127 7.86 -1.20 -7.47
C ARG A 127 6.89 -0.19 -6.86
N THR A 128 6.98 0.08 -5.56
CA THR A 128 6.20 1.13 -4.89
C THR A 128 6.55 2.50 -5.46
N GLY A 129 7.83 2.82 -5.65
CA GLY A 129 8.24 4.07 -6.27
C GLY A 129 7.71 4.22 -7.71
N GLU A 130 7.86 3.18 -8.54
CA GLU A 130 7.32 3.15 -9.91
C GLU A 130 5.79 3.33 -9.92
N ALA A 131 5.07 2.62 -9.04
CA ALA A 131 3.63 2.72 -8.90
C ALA A 131 3.18 4.13 -8.46
N MET A 132 3.89 4.78 -7.54
CA MET A 132 3.60 6.15 -7.12
C MET A 132 3.84 7.18 -8.24
N GLN A 133 4.86 6.98 -9.07
CA GLN A 133 5.09 7.81 -10.25
C GLN A 133 3.93 7.66 -11.25
N LEU A 134 3.49 6.43 -11.51
CA LEU A 134 2.35 6.15 -12.40
C LEU A 134 1.04 6.74 -11.86
N ILE A 135 0.79 6.63 -10.55
CA ILE A 135 -0.38 7.26 -9.91
C ILE A 135 -0.34 8.78 -10.08
N SER A 136 0.82 9.40 -9.84
CA SER A 136 0.97 10.86 -9.99
C SER A 136 0.75 11.33 -11.43
N ALA A 137 1.26 10.58 -12.41
CA ALA A 137 1.04 10.86 -13.83
C ALA A 137 -0.43 10.70 -14.23
N ALA A 138 -1.11 9.67 -13.72
CA ALA A 138 -2.55 9.46 -13.96
C ALA A 138 -3.38 10.61 -13.38
N LYS A 139 -3.08 11.06 -12.17
CA LYS A 139 -3.72 12.24 -11.56
C LYS A 139 -3.51 13.51 -12.38
N GLN A 140 -2.29 13.73 -12.88
CA GLN A 140 -1.99 14.89 -13.73
C GLN A 140 -2.77 14.84 -15.06
N ALA A 141 -2.83 13.67 -15.70
CA ALA A 141 -3.62 13.47 -16.92
C ALA A 141 -5.12 13.75 -16.68
N LYS A 142 -5.68 13.22 -15.58
CA LYS A 142 -7.09 13.47 -15.20
C LYS A 142 -7.38 14.95 -14.98
N LEU A 143 -6.46 15.70 -14.37
CA LEU A 143 -6.59 17.16 -14.20
C LEU A 143 -6.57 17.89 -15.56
N GLN A 144 -5.70 17.49 -16.48
CA GLN A 144 -5.63 18.08 -17.82
C GLN A 144 -6.91 17.80 -18.62
N GLU A 145 -7.45 16.59 -18.56
CA GLU A 145 -8.73 16.24 -19.18
C GLU A 145 -9.89 17.06 -18.61
N GLN A 146 -9.98 17.17 -17.28
CA GLN A 146 -11.00 17.99 -16.62
C GLN A 146 -10.91 19.47 -17.01
N LEU A 147 -9.69 20.02 -17.11
CA LEU A 147 -9.47 21.38 -17.59
C LEU A 147 -9.93 21.55 -19.04
N ALA A 148 -9.58 20.62 -19.94
CA ALA A 148 -9.98 20.67 -21.34
C ALA A 148 -11.51 20.59 -21.51
N GLN A 149 -12.18 19.67 -20.80
CA GLN A 149 -13.65 19.57 -20.81
C GLN A 149 -14.31 20.84 -20.27
N THR A 150 -13.74 21.43 -19.22
CA THR A 150 -14.21 22.70 -18.67
C THR A 150 -14.06 23.81 -19.72
N MET A 151 -12.92 23.92 -20.40
CA MET A 151 -12.69 24.90 -21.46
C MET A 151 -13.67 24.74 -22.64
N GLU A 152 -13.95 23.49 -23.06
CA GLU A 152 -14.91 23.19 -24.12
C GLU A 152 -16.34 23.59 -23.73
N ALA A 153 -16.76 23.31 -22.49
CA ALA A 153 -18.07 23.71 -21.97
C ALA A 153 -18.24 25.24 -21.89
N PHE A 154 -17.14 25.98 -21.63
CA PHE A 154 -17.16 27.44 -21.60
C PHE A 154 -17.13 28.09 -23.00
N ASN A 155 -16.75 27.37 -24.06
CA ASN A 155 -16.69 27.90 -25.43
C ASN A 155 -18.09 28.10 -26.08
N ILE A 156 -19.18 27.90 -25.32
CA ILE A 156 -20.58 27.99 -25.78
C ILE A 156 -21.27 29.30 -25.30
N GLY A 157 -20.60 30.17 -24.53
CA GLY A 157 -21.16 31.45 -24.05
C GLY A 157 -20.21 32.64 -24.21
N ASP A 158 -20.74 33.77 -24.70
CA ASP A 158 -20.06 35.01 -25.11
C ASP A 158 -19.56 35.89 -23.93
N ASP A 159 -18.92 35.30 -22.91
CA ASP A 159 -18.37 36.03 -21.74
C ASP A 159 -16.85 35.81 -21.58
N ALA A 160 -16.07 36.50 -22.42
CA ALA A 160 -14.60 36.40 -22.46
C ALA A 160 -13.88 36.89 -21.19
N SER A 161 -14.52 37.72 -20.36
CA SER A 161 -13.93 38.26 -19.12
C SER A 161 -13.94 37.22 -17.98
N THR A 162 -15.07 36.54 -17.77
CA THR A 162 -15.19 35.44 -16.80
C THR A 162 -14.30 34.25 -17.19
N PHE A 163 -14.08 34.05 -18.49
CA PHE A 163 -13.16 33.03 -19.02
C PHE A 163 -11.70 33.24 -18.55
N ASN A 164 -11.17 34.46 -18.65
CA ASN A 164 -9.79 34.75 -18.25
C ASN A 164 -9.57 34.61 -16.74
N GLU A 165 -10.52 35.05 -15.91
CA GLU A 165 -10.42 34.89 -14.45
C GLU A 165 -10.49 33.41 -14.03
N MET A 166 -11.34 32.61 -14.67
CA MET A 166 -11.45 31.19 -14.39
C MET A 166 -10.23 30.42 -14.87
N ARG A 167 -9.67 30.77 -16.04
CA ARG A 167 -8.40 30.24 -16.53
C ARG A 167 -7.27 30.48 -15.52
N GLU A 168 -7.11 31.71 -15.05
CA GLU A 168 -6.04 32.06 -14.08
C GLU A 168 -6.23 31.34 -12.73
N LYS A 169 -7.48 31.08 -12.30
CA LYS A 169 -7.76 30.28 -11.10
C LYS A 169 -7.44 28.79 -11.29
N ILE A 170 -7.77 28.23 -12.44
CA ILE A 170 -7.48 26.82 -12.74
C ILE A 170 -5.98 26.61 -12.89
N ASP A 171 -5.28 27.48 -13.63
CA ASP A 171 -3.83 27.43 -13.79
C ASP A 171 -3.12 27.51 -12.43
N ARG A 172 -3.58 28.39 -11.52
CA ARG A 172 -3.08 28.44 -10.14
C ARG A 172 -3.32 27.14 -9.36
N ARG A 173 -4.48 26.50 -9.54
CA ARG A 173 -4.82 25.23 -8.89
C ARG A 173 -3.95 24.08 -9.40
N VAL A 174 -3.74 23.99 -10.71
CA VAL A 174 -2.88 22.98 -11.35
C VAL A 174 -1.44 23.18 -10.90
N ALA A 175 -0.91 24.39 -10.98
CA ALA A 175 0.45 24.69 -10.52
C ALA A 175 0.65 24.39 -9.03
N ALA A 176 -0.35 24.67 -8.18
CA ALA A 176 -0.30 24.31 -6.76
C ALA A 176 -0.34 22.80 -6.51
N ALA A 177 -1.11 22.04 -7.32
CA ALA A 177 -1.14 20.58 -7.25
C ALA A 177 0.19 19.97 -7.71
N GLU A 178 0.75 20.45 -8.83
CA GLU A 178 2.07 20.03 -9.33
C GLU A 178 3.19 20.36 -8.33
N ALA A 179 3.16 21.54 -7.72
CA ALA A 179 4.11 21.92 -6.68
C ALA A 179 4.00 21.03 -5.43
N LYS A 180 2.79 20.66 -5.00
CA LYS A 180 2.58 19.72 -3.90
C LYS A 180 3.14 18.32 -4.22
N LEU A 181 2.96 17.86 -5.45
CA LEU A 181 3.54 16.58 -5.91
C LEU A 181 5.08 16.63 -5.92
N GLN A 182 5.69 17.73 -6.35
CA GLN A 182 7.15 17.92 -6.33
C GLN A 182 7.73 18.05 -4.91
N LEU A 183 7.04 18.74 -4.00
CA LEU A 183 7.45 18.89 -2.60
C LEU A 183 7.23 17.61 -1.78
N GLY A 184 6.24 16.79 -2.16
CA GLY A 184 5.90 15.51 -1.56
C GLY A 184 6.87 14.35 -1.85
N ALA A 185 7.96 14.57 -2.60
CA ALA A 185 9.03 13.58 -2.81
C ALA A 185 9.80 13.19 -1.51
N SER A 186 9.42 13.79 -0.38
CA SER A 186 10.03 13.58 0.93
C SER A 186 9.26 12.49 1.70
N SER A 187 9.75 11.26 1.59
CA SER A 187 9.26 10.01 2.20
C SER A 187 8.06 9.33 1.53
N VAL A 188 8.31 8.10 1.04
CA VAL A 188 7.33 7.21 0.40
C VAL A 188 6.12 6.93 1.31
N ASP A 189 6.31 6.92 2.64
CA ASP A 189 5.24 6.66 3.60
C ASP A 189 4.21 7.79 3.72
N SER A 190 4.60 9.07 3.63
CA SER A 190 3.64 10.20 3.63
C SER A 190 2.86 10.27 2.33
N GLN A 191 3.52 10.04 1.19
CA GLN A 191 2.88 9.95 -0.13
C GLN A 191 1.79 8.88 -0.15
N MET A 192 2.01 7.74 0.51
CA MET A 192 1.03 6.66 0.56
C MET A 192 -0.23 7.04 1.36
N GLN A 193 -0.08 7.73 2.49
CA GLN A 193 -1.22 8.20 3.30
C GLN A 193 -2.05 9.26 2.57
N ASP A 194 -1.40 10.19 1.88
CA ASP A 194 -2.10 11.24 1.13
C ASP A 194 -2.82 10.66 -0.10
N ILE A 195 -2.20 9.71 -0.80
CA ILE A 195 -2.83 9.00 -1.92
C ILE A 195 -4.04 8.18 -1.45
N GLU A 196 -3.94 7.44 -0.34
CA GLU A 196 -5.08 6.68 0.21
C GLU A 196 -6.23 7.60 0.63
N ARG A 197 -5.95 8.77 1.22
CA ARG A 197 -6.96 9.76 1.57
C ARG A 197 -7.61 10.37 0.34
N GLU A 198 -6.83 10.70 -0.69
CA GLU A 198 -7.35 11.31 -1.93
C GLU A 198 -8.13 10.30 -2.79
N ALA A 199 -7.74 9.02 -2.81
CA ALA A 199 -8.50 7.96 -3.45
C ALA A 199 -9.87 7.76 -2.79
N MET A 200 -9.93 7.83 -1.45
CA MET A 200 -11.20 7.84 -0.72
C MET A 200 -12.06 9.05 -1.10
N ASP A 201 -11.47 10.25 -1.16
CA ASP A 201 -12.19 11.46 -1.55
C ASP A 201 -12.74 11.40 -2.98
N ILE A 202 -11.99 10.82 -3.92
CA ILE A 202 -12.47 10.59 -5.31
C ILE A 202 -13.64 9.61 -5.30
N GLN A 203 -13.54 8.49 -4.58
CA GLN A 203 -14.66 7.53 -4.47
C GLN A 203 -15.91 8.14 -3.81
N LEU A 204 -15.71 9.04 -2.84
CA LEU A 204 -16.79 9.79 -2.20
C LEU A 204 -17.41 10.82 -3.15
N GLN A 205 -16.60 11.50 -3.97
CA GLN A 205 -17.08 12.46 -4.97
C GLN A 205 -17.80 11.77 -6.13
N ASP A 206 -17.31 10.64 -6.62
CA ASP A 206 -17.96 9.84 -7.66
C ASP A 206 -19.31 9.30 -7.16
N LYS A 207 -19.38 8.78 -5.92
CA LYS A 207 -20.66 8.41 -5.28
C LYS A 207 -21.61 9.61 -5.14
N LEU A 208 -21.09 10.78 -4.77
CA LEU A 208 -21.91 11.98 -4.63
C LEU A 208 -22.44 12.47 -5.99
N LEU A 209 -21.66 12.32 -7.07
CA LEU A 209 -22.08 12.58 -8.45
C LEU A 209 -23.20 11.61 -8.88
N GLU A 210 -23.03 10.32 -8.56
CA GLU A 210 -24.03 9.27 -8.82
C GLU A 210 -25.35 9.55 -8.07
N TYR A 211 -25.28 9.97 -6.80
CA TYR A 211 -26.46 10.41 -6.03
C TYR A 211 -27.12 11.65 -6.63
N LYS A 212 -26.34 12.63 -7.12
CA LYS A 212 -26.88 13.83 -7.79
C LYS A 212 -27.54 13.51 -9.13
N GLN A 213 -27.01 12.52 -9.86
CA GLN A 213 -27.63 11.99 -11.08
C GLN A 213 -28.95 11.28 -10.78
N GLN A 214 -29.00 10.42 -9.76
CA GLN A 214 -30.23 9.73 -9.34
C GLN A 214 -31.32 10.69 -8.84
N MET A 215 -30.92 11.82 -8.26
CA MET A 215 -31.82 12.88 -7.78
C MET A 215 -32.23 13.89 -8.87
N GLY A 216 -31.73 13.74 -10.11
CA GLY A 216 -32.04 14.65 -11.22
C GLY A 216 -31.50 16.09 -11.05
N MET A 217 -30.45 16.26 -10.25
CA MET A 217 -29.93 17.59 -9.84
C MET A 217 -28.73 18.08 -10.67
N LEU A 218 -28.35 17.42 -11.77
CA LEU A 218 -27.47 18.03 -12.77
C LEU A 218 -28.34 18.89 -13.69
N GLY A 219 -28.26 20.20 -13.50
CA GLY A 219 -29.13 21.17 -14.16
C GLY A 219 -29.11 21.07 -15.68
N THR A 220 -30.28 20.79 -16.26
CA THR A 220 -30.66 21.33 -17.56
C THR A 220 -30.73 22.85 -17.45
N GLY A 221 -30.04 23.56 -18.34
CA GLY A 221 -29.91 25.01 -18.32
C GLY A 221 -31.25 25.73 -18.12
N SER A 222 -31.32 26.57 -17.08
CA SER A 222 -32.41 27.50 -16.86
C SER A 222 -32.20 28.74 -17.73
N THR A 223 -32.99 28.82 -18.80
CA THR A 223 -33.25 30.03 -19.58
C THR A 223 -33.74 31.15 -18.63
N PRO A 224 -33.27 32.41 -18.78
CA PRO A 224 -33.89 33.52 -18.07
C PRO A 224 -35.21 33.86 -18.77
N GLU A 225 -36.34 33.48 -18.17
CA GLU A 225 -37.65 33.99 -18.58
C GLU A 225 -37.72 35.49 -18.28
N SER A 226 -37.75 36.25 -19.35
CA SER A 226 -38.30 37.60 -19.43
C SER A 226 -39.71 37.64 -18.86
N LYS A 227 -39.93 38.49 -17.84
CA LYS A 227 -41.27 39.01 -17.54
C LYS A 227 -41.25 40.53 -17.56
N GLN A 228 -41.80 41.03 -18.66
CA GLN A 228 -42.09 42.41 -18.97
C GLN A 228 -43.39 42.82 -18.24
N ILE A 229 -43.30 43.90 -17.46
CA ILE A 229 -44.27 45.00 -17.24
C ILE A 229 -45.77 44.66 -17.35
N GLU A 230 -46.50 44.80 -16.25
CA GLU A 230 -47.82 45.46 -16.26
C GLU A 230 -47.92 46.43 -15.08
N ALA A 231 -48.23 47.69 -15.42
CA ALA A 231 -48.54 48.76 -14.51
C ALA A 231 -50.05 48.76 -14.22
N ASN A 232 -50.45 48.97 -12.97
CA ASN A 232 -51.54 49.90 -12.70
C ASN A 232 -51.37 50.59 -11.35
N SER A 233 -51.72 51.86 -11.38
CA SER A 233 -51.47 52.92 -10.43
C SER A 233 -52.51 53.00 -9.31
N SER A 234 -52.10 53.70 -8.24
CA SER A 234 -52.87 54.56 -7.31
C SER A 234 -52.61 54.18 -5.84
N VAL A 235 -52.46 55.07 -4.86
CA VAL A 235 -52.43 56.54 -4.76
C VAL A 235 -51.95 56.81 -3.30
N ILE A 236 -50.90 57.61 -3.15
CA ILE A 236 -50.69 58.69 -2.17
C ILE A 236 -50.53 58.37 -0.65
N ASP A 237 -49.66 59.19 -0.04
CA ASP A 237 -49.51 59.62 1.36
C ASP A 237 -48.47 58.87 2.21
N VAL A 238 -47.26 59.43 2.37
CA VAL A 238 -46.82 60.46 3.35
C VAL A 238 -46.45 59.81 4.69
N GLU A 239 -45.15 59.90 5.07
CA GLU A 239 -44.68 60.56 6.31
C GLU A 239 -43.32 60.02 6.83
N LYS A 240 -42.26 60.80 6.54
CA LYS A 240 -41.28 61.39 7.47
C LYS A 240 -40.98 60.67 8.82
N ALA A 241 -39.71 60.27 9.02
CA ALA A 241 -38.82 60.58 10.18
C ALA A 241 -37.66 59.55 10.21
N LYS A 242 -36.40 59.91 9.91
CA LYS A 242 -35.38 60.55 10.77
C LYS A 242 -35.04 59.83 12.09
N SER A 243 -33.72 59.79 12.33
CA SER A 243 -32.98 59.56 13.58
C SER A 243 -32.49 58.13 13.76
N ASN A 244 -31.25 57.79 13.41
CA ASN A 244 -30.02 58.08 14.16
C ASN A 244 -30.16 57.83 15.67
N GLY A 245 -29.50 56.77 16.11
CA GLY A 245 -28.91 56.53 17.42
C GLY A 245 -27.66 55.69 17.18
#